data_AF-A0A259TCP8-F1
#
_entry.id   AF-A0A259TCP8-F1
#
_cell.length_a   1.000
_cell.length_b   1.000
_cell.length_c   1.000
_cell.angle_alpha   90.00
_cell.angle_beta   90.00
_cell.angle_gamma   90.00
#
_symmetry.space_group_name_H-M   'P 1'
#
loop_
_entity.id
_entity.type
_entity.pdbx_description
1 polymer ?
#
loop_
_entity_poly.entity_id
_entity_poly.type
_entity_poly.pdbx_seq_one_letter_code
_entity_poly.pdbx_strand_id
1 'polypeptide(L)'
;MKGLNRTLIIGSVLLIAGVVWGLTMNGIGMIEWILLLLGMMLGIVAGMIQGWVLLLNKRGQIGSGKRTFWIVGTLIVLVALKVTINIAFPTYIATSGSGIWLSVVFAVGGLLLGRSYFHSSSSVERKRKIS
;
A
#
# COMPACT_ATOMS: atom_id res chain seq x y z
N MET A 1 -7.90 1.65 -25.60
CA MET A 1 -7.82 1.21 -24.19
C MET A 1 -7.54 2.43 -23.32
N LYS A 2 -8.46 2.85 -22.45
CA LYS A 2 -8.32 4.02 -21.56
C LYS A 2 -7.08 3.83 -20.68
N GLY A 3 -6.18 4.82 -20.66
CA GLY A 3 -4.85 4.76 -20.04
C GLY A 3 -4.88 4.14 -18.65
N LEU A 4 -4.41 2.88 -18.57
CA LEU A 4 -4.36 2.11 -17.35
C LEU A 4 -3.38 2.80 -16.40
N ASN A 5 -3.81 3.05 -15.16
CA ASN A 5 -3.01 3.80 -14.20
C ASN A 5 -1.71 3.04 -13.90
N ARG A 6 -0.56 3.60 -14.29
CA ARG A 6 0.76 2.97 -14.15
C ARG A 6 1.03 2.51 -12.71
N THR A 7 0.55 3.25 -11.71
CA THR A 7 0.66 2.88 -10.29
C THR A 7 -0.11 1.61 -9.95
N LEU A 8 -1.28 1.40 -10.56
CA LEU A 8 -2.08 0.19 -10.38
C LEU A 8 -1.36 -1.01 -10.99
N ILE A 9 -0.83 -0.88 -12.21
CA ILE A 9 -0.06 -1.94 -12.87
C ILE A 9 1.14 -2.35 -12.01
N ILE A 10 1.94 -1.38 -11.57
CA ILE A 10 3.13 -1.65 -10.77
C ILE A 10 2.74 -2.34 -9.46
N GLY A 11 1.68 -1.87 -8.78
CA GLY A 11 1.17 -2.52 -7.56
C GLY A 11 0.72 -3.96 -7.80
N SER A 12 -0.06 -4.20 -8.86
CA SER A 12 -0.53 -5.54 -9.22
C SER A 12 0.61 -6.50 -9.60
N VAL A 13 1.57 -6.05 -10.43
CA VAL A 13 2.73 -6.86 -10.82
C VAL A 13 3.59 -7.20 -9.60
N LEU A 14 3.80 -6.23 -8.70
CA LEU A 14 4.55 -6.43 -7.47
C LEU A 14 3.89 -7.48 -6.56
N LEU A 15 2.56 -7.46 -6.44
CA LEU A 15 1.82 -8.47 -5.67
C LEU A 15 1.85 -9.85 -6.32
N ILE A 16 1.73 -9.94 -7.66
CA ILE A 16 1.86 -11.22 -8.37
C ILE A 16 3.25 -11.80 -8.14
N ALA A 17 4.31 -10.98 -8.28
CA ALA A 17 5.67 -11.41 -8.00
C ALA A 17 5.84 -11.86 -6.53
N GLY A 18 5.22 -11.15 -5.59
CA GLY A 18 5.16 -11.54 -4.18
C GLY A 18 4.47 -12.89 -3.97
N VAL A 19 3.32 -13.14 -4.60
CA VAL A 19 2.62 -14.43 -4.50
C VAL A 19 3.48 -15.56 -5.05
N VAL A 20 4.06 -15.39 -6.25
CA VAL A 20 4.94 -16.41 -6.84
C VAL A 20 6.14 -16.67 -5.93
N TRP A 21 6.74 -15.62 -5.36
CA TRP A 21 7.86 -15.78 -4.42
C TRP A 21 7.44 -16.51 -3.15
N GLY A 22 6.30 -16.16 -2.55
CA GLY A 22 5.76 -16.83 -1.36
C GLY A 22 5.48 -18.32 -1.57
N LEU A 23 5.00 -18.70 -2.76
CA LEU A 23 4.76 -20.10 -3.12
C LEU A 23 6.04 -20.94 -3.21
N THR A 24 7.20 -20.31 -3.44
CA THR A 24 8.50 -21.02 -3.45
C THR A 24 9.11 -21.20 -2.06
N MET A 25 8.49 -20.62 -1.01
CA MET A 25 9.01 -20.71 0.35
C MET A 25 8.36 -21.84 1.13
N ASN A 26 9.17 -22.75 1.67
CA ASN A 26 8.71 -23.89 2.49
C ASN A 26 8.12 -23.48 3.86
N GLY A 27 8.29 -22.22 4.28
CA GLY A 27 7.83 -21.71 5.58
C GLY A 27 6.53 -20.91 5.55
N ILE A 28 5.87 -20.78 4.39
CA ILE A 28 4.62 -20.00 4.27
C ILE A 28 3.42 -20.95 4.45
N GLY A 29 2.85 -20.94 5.66
CA GLY A 29 1.59 -21.60 5.97
C GLY A 29 0.38 -20.69 5.77
N MET A 30 -0.80 -21.18 6.18
CA MET A 30 -2.06 -20.43 6.06
C MET A 30 -2.07 -19.15 6.91
N ILE A 31 -1.47 -19.21 8.11
CA ILE A 31 -1.36 -18.06 9.02
C ILE A 31 -0.51 -16.96 8.39
N GLU A 32 0.60 -17.35 7.75
CA GLU A 32 1.49 -16.45 7.03
C GLU A 32 0.76 -15.75 5.88
N TRP A 33 0.00 -16.48 5.08
CA TRP A 33 -0.83 -15.87 4.03
C TRP A 33 -1.85 -14.87 4.58
N ILE A 34 -2.51 -15.20 5.70
CA ILE A 34 -3.44 -14.28 6.36
C ILE A 34 -2.72 -13.00 6.82
N LEU A 35 -1.52 -13.13 7.40
CA LEU A 35 -0.71 -11.98 7.84
C LEU A 35 -0.22 -11.13 6.66
N LEU A 36 0.13 -11.74 5.52
CA LEU A 36 0.47 -11.01 4.28
C LEU A 36 -0.73 -10.25 3.74
N LEU A 37 -1.91 -10.88 3.70
CA LEU A 37 -3.15 -10.23 3.27
C LEU A 37 -3.54 -9.09 4.20
N LEU A 38 -3.40 -9.26 5.51
CA LEU A 38 -3.62 -8.20 6.49
C LEU A 38 -2.67 -7.02 6.24
N GLY A 39 -1.37 -7.29 6.03
CA GLY A 39 -0.39 -6.27 5.68
C GLY A 39 -0.72 -5.54 4.37
N MET A 40 -1.20 -6.28 3.36
CA MET A 40 -1.67 -5.70 2.10
C MET A 40 -2.89 -4.79 2.31
N MET A 41 -3.89 -5.23 3.09
CA MET A 41 -5.06 -4.41 3.39
C MET A 41 -4.69 -3.12 4.11
N LEU A 42 -3.80 -3.19 5.10
CA LEU A 42 -3.25 -2.00 5.77
C LEU A 42 -2.52 -1.08 4.79
N GLY A 43 -1.74 -1.66 3.88
CA GLY A 43 -1.10 -0.94 2.77
C GLY A 43 -2.12 -0.20 1.91
N ILE A 44 -3.21 -0.86 1.49
CA ILE A 44 -4.27 -0.25 0.68
C ILE A 44 -4.90 0.93 1.41
N VAL A 45 -5.28 0.77 2.68
CA VAL A 45 -5.87 1.86 3.48
C VAL A 45 -4.91 3.04 3.59
N ALA A 46 -3.62 2.78 3.87
CA ALA A 46 -2.60 3.82 3.91
C ALA A 46 -2.43 4.53 2.56
N GLY A 47 -2.38 3.78 1.46
CA GLY A 47 -2.31 4.31 0.10
C GLY A 47 -3.53 5.17 -0.25
N MET A 48 -4.72 4.77 0.22
CA MET A 48 -5.95 5.54 0.04
C MET A 48 -5.89 6.86 0.81
N ILE A 49 -5.49 6.85 2.08
CA ILE A 49 -5.32 8.06 2.89
C ILE A 49 -4.31 9.01 2.25
N GLN A 50 -3.15 8.51 1.81
CA GLN A 50 -2.15 9.30 1.10
C GLN A 50 -2.69 9.91 -0.19
N GLY A 51 -3.43 9.13 -0.98
CA GLY A 51 -4.08 9.58 -2.22
C GLY A 51 -5.13 10.67 -1.96
N TRP A 52 -5.94 10.50 -0.91
CA TRP A 52 -6.94 11.48 -0.49
C TRP A 52 -6.30 12.80 -0.08
N VAL A 53 -5.28 12.75 0.78
CA VAL A 53 -4.54 13.95 1.24
C VAL A 53 -3.89 14.69 0.05
N LEU A 54 -3.35 13.95 -0.91
CA LEU A 54 -2.81 14.54 -2.15
C LEU A 54 -3.89 15.25 -2.97
N LEU A 55 -5.09 14.68 -3.04
CA LEU A 55 -6.22 15.26 -3.76
C LEU A 55 -6.73 16.52 -3.07
N LEU A 56 -6.87 16.51 -1.73
CA LEU A 56 -7.25 17.69 -0.95
C LEU A 56 -6.21 18.83 -1.09
N ASN A 57 -4.91 18.51 -1.10
CA ASN A 57 -3.85 19.49 -1.35
C ASN A 57 -3.93 20.08 -2.76
N LYS A 58 -4.20 19.25 -3.79
CA LYS A 58 -4.41 19.75 -5.16
C LYS A 58 -5.64 20.66 -5.29
N ARG A 59 -6.65 20.45 -4.44
CA ARG A 59 -7.85 21.30 -4.36
C ARG A 59 -7.64 22.57 -3.54
N GLY A 60 -6.44 22.80 -2.99
CA GLY A 60 -6.13 23.95 -2.14
C GLY A 60 -6.76 23.90 -0.74
N GLN A 61 -7.37 22.77 -0.35
CA GLN A 61 -8.04 22.62 0.94
C GLN A 61 -7.06 22.35 2.09
N ILE A 62 -5.81 21.98 1.77
CA ILE A 62 -4.77 21.77 2.76
C ILE A 62 -3.45 22.37 2.28
N GLY A 63 -2.69 22.97 3.21
CA GLY A 63 -1.33 23.43 2.96
C GLY A 63 -0.30 22.28 2.87
N SER A 64 0.83 22.57 2.24
CA SER A 64 1.93 21.61 2.01
C SER A 64 2.47 20.95 3.29
N GLY A 65 2.55 21.69 4.39
CA GLY A 65 3.01 21.16 5.69
C GLY A 65 2.09 20.08 6.25
N LYS A 66 0.77 20.31 6.24
CA LYS A 66 -0.22 19.32 6.70
C LYS A 66 -0.21 18.08 5.81
N ARG A 67 -0.04 18.24 4.49
CA ARG A 67 0.13 17.11 3.56
C ARG A 67 1.30 16.22 3.97
N THR A 68 2.47 16.79 4.21
CA THR A 68 3.66 16.03 4.60
C THR A 68 3.44 15.33 5.93
N PHE A 69 2.86 16.01 6.91
CA PHE A 69 2.52 15.43 8.20
C PHE A 69 1.61 14.21 8.08
N TRP A 70 0.54 14.28 7.29
CA TRP A 70 -0.35 13.15 7.07
C TRP A 70 0.35 11.97 6.37
N ILE A 71 1.15 12.24 5.33
CA ILE A 71 1.86 11.17 4.60
C ILE A 71 2.86 10.45 5.51
N VAL A 72 3.68 11.22 6.23
CA VAL A 72 4.68 10.70 7.17
C VAL A 72 4.01 9.99 8.34
N GLY A 73 2.96 10.59 8.92
CA GLY A 73 2.19 9.99 10.01
C GLY A 73 1.57 8.65 9.61
N THR A 74 1.00 8.55 8.42
CA THR A 74 0.44 7.27 7.93
C THR A 74 1.52 6.20 7.76
N LEU A 75 2.73 6.57 7.33
CA LEU A 75 3.87 5.64 7.24
C LEU A 75 4.34 5.18 8.62
N ILE A 76 4.47 6.10 9.58
CA ILE A 76 4.87 5.77 10.95
C ILE A 76 3.86 4.82 11.59
N VAL A 77 2.57 5.09 11.45
CA VAL A 77 1.49 4.22 11.97
C VAL A 77 1.56 2.83 11.35
N LEU A 78 1.78 2.74 10.03
CA LEU A 78 1.88 1.44 9.34
C LEU A 78 3.09 0.64 9.83
N VAL A 79 4.24 1.28 10.00
CA VAL A 79 5.45 0.64 10.53
C VAL A 79 5.23 0.20 11.98
N ALA A 80 4.69 1.07 12.83
CA ALA A 80 4.41 0.74 14.23
C ALA A 80 3.43 -0.44 14.35
N LEU A 81 2.34 -0.43 13.59
CA LEU A 81 1.37 -1.52 13.58
C LEU A 81 2.01 -2.84 13.11
N LYS A 82 2.87 -2.79 12.10
CA LYS A 82 3.60 -3.97 11.63
C LYS A 82 4.55 -4.52 12.69
N VAL A 83 5.29 -3.65 13.39
CA VAL A 83 6.17 -4.05 14.50
C VAL A 83 5.35 -4.69 15.62
N THR A 84 4.22 -4.10 16.00
CA THR A 84 3.32 -4.67 17.02
C THR A 84 2.80 -6.05 16.62
N ILE A 85 2.37 -6.24 15.38
CA ILE A 85 1.93 -7.55 14.86
C ILE A 85 3.07 -8.57 14.94
N ASN A 86 4.29 -8.17 14.57
CA ASN A 86 5.45 -9.06 14.62
C ASN A 86 5.83 -9.47 16.06
N ILE A 87 5.65 -8.57 17.04
CA ILE A 87 5.86 -8.87 18.46
C ILE A 87 4.76 -9.81 18.99
N ALA A 88 3.50 -9.57 18.61
CA ALA A 88 2.36 -10.36 19.04
C ALA A 88 2.34 -11.78 18.42
N PHE A 89 2.82 -11.91 17.17
CA PHE A 89 2.81 -13.16 16.41
C PHE A 89 4.17 -13.38 15.73
N PRO A 90 5.16 -13.96 16.45
CA PRO A 90 6.51 -14.21 15.93
C PRO A 90 6.51 -15.41 14.97
N THR A 91 5.92 -15.22 13.79
CA THR A 91 5.80 -16.19 12.69
C THR A 91 6.98 -16.09 11.73
N TYR A 92 7.05 -17.00 10.75
CA TYR A 92 8.12 -17.02 9.74
C TYR A 92 8.30 -15.66 9.02
N ILE A 93 7.20 -14.93 8.81
CA ILE A 93 7.22 -13.58 8.20
C ILE A 93 7.88 -12.53 9.10
N ALA A 94 7.85 -12.72 10.41
CA ALA A 94 8.43 -11.80 11.38
C ALA A 94 9.89 -12.13 11.70
N THR A 95 10.30 -13.40 11.57
CA THR A 95 11.60 -13.88 12.06
C THR A 95 12.59 -14.22 10.94
N SER A 96 12.12 -14.55 9.74
CA SER A 96 13.00 -14.84 8.60
C SER A 96 13.26 -13.60 7.75
N GLY A 97 14.50 -13.41 7.30
CA GLY A 97 14.84 -12.30 6.41
C GLY A 97 13.99 -12.29 5.13
N SER A 98 13.79 -13.46 4.52
CA SER A 98 12.96 -13.61 3.32
C SER A 98 11.48 -13.32 3.57
N GLY A 99 10.94 -13.73 4.72
CA GLY A 99 9.57 -13.46 5.11
C GLY A 99 9.31 -11.98 5.40
N ILE A 100 10.28 -11.29 6.00
CA ILE A 100 10.23 -9.83 6.21
C ILE A 100 10.14 -9.11 4.87
N TRP A 101 11.01 -9.45 3.90
CA TRP A 101 10.97 -8.86 2.57
C TRP A 101 9.67 -9.14 1.84
N LEU A 102 9.15 -10.36 1.94
CA LEU A 102 7.85 -10.73 1.37
C LEU A 102 6.72 -9.88 1.96
N SER A 103 6.72 -9.63 3.27
CA SER A 103 5.75 -8.74 3.90
C SER A 103 5.87 -7.29 3.43
N VAL A 104 7.08 -6.80 3.16
CA VAL A 104 7.30 -5.47 2.59
C VAL A 104 6.73 -5.39 1.18
N VAL A 105 6.94 -6.41 0.35
CA VAL A 105 6.37 -6.50 -1.01
C VAL A 105 4.84 -6.40 -0.97
N PHE A 106 4.19 -7.12 -0.06
CA PHE A 106 2.73 -7.06 0.11
C PHE A 106 2.24 -5.70 0.61
N ALA A 107 2.92 -5.10 1.59
CA ALA A 107 2.56 -3.79 2.12
C ALA A 107 2.73 -2.67 1.07
N VAL A 108 3.84 -2.67 0.33
CA VAL A 108 4.11 -1.70 -0.73
C VAL A 108 3.17 -1.91 -1.91
N GLY A 109 2.94 -3.15 -2.32
CA GLY A 109 1.97 -3.51 -3.36
C GLY A 109 0.57 -3.00 -3.01
N GLY A 110 0.12 -3.26 -1.77
CA GLY A 110 -1.13 -2.72 -1.23
C GLY A 110 -1.18 -1.19 -1.26
N LEU A 111 -0.12 -0.51 -0.81
CA LEU A 111 -0.03 0.96 -0.82
C LEU A 111 -0.15 1.54 -2.22
N LEU A 112 0.54 0.95 -3.20
CA LEU A 112 0.45 1.38 -4.59
C LEU A 112 -0.96 1.18 -5.16
N LEU A 113 -1.60 0.06 -4.86
CA LEU A 113 -2.99 -0.19 -5.23
C LEU A 113 -3.93 0.86 -4.60
N GLY A 114 -3.83 1.10 -3.29
CA GLY A 114 -4.64 2.10 -2.59
C GLY A 114 -4.47 3.52 -3.15
N ARG A 115 -3.22 3.89 -3.48
CA ARG A 115 -2.92 5.19 -4.07
C ARG A 115 -3.47 5.35 -5.48
N SER A 116 -3.61 4.26 -6.22
CA SER A 116 -4.05 4.28 -7.61
C SER A 116 -5.51 4.77 -7.78
N TYR A 117 -6.37 4.55 -6.78
CA TYR A 117 -7.76 5.01 -6.78
C TYR A 117 -7.88 6.53 -6.94
N PHE A 118 -6.96 7.30 -6.35
CA PHE A 118 -7.02 8.76 -6.34
C PHE A 118 -6.37 9.43 -7.54
N HIS A 119 -5.54 8.71 -8.30
CA HIS A 119 -4.99 9.22 -9.55
C HIS A 119 -6.06 9.25 -10.66
N SER A 120 -6.90 8.21 -10.73
CA SER A 120 -8.00 8.09 -11.71
C SER A 120 -9.08 9.16 -11.52
N SER A 121 -9.43 9.47 -10.27
CA SER A 121 -10.45 10.50 -9.98
C SER A 121 -10.01 11.91 -10.43
N SER A 122 -8.73 12.25 -10.25
CA SER A 122 -8.20 13.58 -10.58
C SER A 122 -8.12 13.87 -12.09
N SER A 123 -8.04 12.85 -12.95
CA SER A 123 -8.03 13.02 -14.41
C SER A 123 -9.44 13.20 -14.98
N VAL A 124 -10.45 12.56 -14.36
CA VAL A 124 -11.86 12.72 -14.72
C VAL A 124 -12.39 14.10 -14.30
N GLU A 125 -12.03 14.58 -13.10
CA GLU A 125 -12.45 15.89 -12.62
C GLU A 125 -11.83 17.04 -13.42
N ARG A 126 -10.58 16.87 -13.90
CA ARG A 126 -9.94 17.84 -14.79
C ARG A 126 -10.61 17.92 -16.17
N LYS A 127 -11.13 16.80 -16.70
CA LYS A 127 -11.88 16.80 -17.97
C LYS A 127 -13.23 17.51 -17.88
N ARG A 128 -13.94 17.43 -16.74
CA ARG A 128 -15.23 18.12 -16.55
C ARG A 128 -15.12 19.64 -16.39
N LYS A 129 -13.96 20.16 -15.97
CA LYS A 129 -13.75 21.62 -15.86
C LYS A 129 -13.41 22.31 -17.19
N ILE A 130 -13.19 21.54 -18.26
CA ILE A 130 -12.75 22.04 -19.57
C ILE A 130 -13.86 21.83 -20.64
N SER A 131 -15.01 21.28 -20.26
CA SER A 131 -16.24 21.22 -21.08
C SER A 131 -17.27 22.19 -20.55
#